data_AF-A0A1M7PQ65-F1
#
_entry.id   AF-A0A1M7PQ65-F1
#
_cell.length_a   1.000
_cell.length_b   1.000
_cell.length_c   1.000
_cell.angle_alpha   90.00
_cell.angle_beta   90.00
_cell.angle_gamma   90.00
#
_symmetry.space_group_name_H-M   'P 1'
#
loop_
_entity.id
_entity.type
_entity.pdbx_description
1 polymer ?
#
loop_
_entity_poly.entity_id
_entity_poly.type
_entity_poly.pdbx_seq_one_letter_code
_entity_poly.pdbx_strand_id
1 'polypeptide(L)'
;MNEKNFEYLKDQIKYTGFGEALENELKEKMQQQTSSFTLNHDAHYGNDIAVATLNFKKSDQSDMYFFNSYKVDLQKDNSKESLEQTFYINKGSNITMKEAYNLMEGRAVYKDLTSKEGQVYNSWVQIDFKESDTSGNFKLNQYHQNYGYDLESALSKHPIKELENAKFKEDLMDSLKKGNLQSATFLQDGKEVKHYIEANPQFKTINAYDGNLKRIDNRQTKEEKQSEGQSTAMKHDNKRQSQSSDDDGPAAPQEAKKRKKKQSNSM
;
A
#
# COMPACT_ATOMS: atom_id res chain seq x y z
N MET A 1 -39.54 -9.24 0.03
CA MET A 1 -38.21 -8.60 0.21
C MET A 1 -38.41 -7.22 0.83
N ASN A 2 -37.41 -6.65 1.51
CA ASN A 2 -37.43 -5.26 1.95
C ASN A 2 -36.81 -4.36 0.85
N GLU A 3 -37.64 -3.68 0.07
CA GLU A 3 -37.19 -2.88 -1.09
C GLU A 3 -36.18 -1.78 -0.71
N LYS A 4 -36.37 -1.08 0.42
CA LYS A 4 -35.42 -0.04 0.87
C LYS A 4 -34.04 -0.61 1.20
N ASN A 5 -34.00 -1.83 1.73
CA ASN A 5 -32.75 -2.52 2.03
C ASN A 5 -32.10 -3.08 0.76
N PHE A 6 -32.88 -3.54 -0.21
CA PHE A 6 -32.37 -3.93 -1.53
C PHE A 6 -31.71 -2.76 -2.27
N GLU A 7 -32.39 -1.61 -2.37
CA GLU A 7 -31.81 -0.40 -3.00
C GLU A 7 -30.52 0.04 -2.30
N TYR A 8 -30.50 0.05 -0.96
CA TYR A 8 -29.29 0.34 -0.18
C TYR A 8 -28.14 -0.62 -0.47
N LEU A 9 -28.40 -1.93 -0.53
CA LEU A 9 -27.36 -2.94 -0.80
C LEU A 9 -26.87 -2.87 -2.25
N LYS A 10 -27.76 -2.59 -3.21
CA LYS A 10 -27.39 -2.35 -4.62
C LYS A 10 -26.42 -1.18 -4.75
N ASP A 11 -26.75 -0.02 -4.18
CA ASP A 11 -25.86 1.13 -4.16
C ASP A 11 -24.54 0.81 -3.44
N GLN A 12 -24.59 0.10 -2.31
CA GLN A 12 -23.40 -0.30 -1.57
C GLN A 12 -22.46 -1.20 -2.40
N ILE A 13 -23.00 -2.18 -3.13
CA ILE A 13 -22.24 -3.04 -4.07
C ILE A 13 -21.60 -2.18 -5.18
N LYS A 14 -22.40 -1.31 -5.81
CA LYS A 14 -21.95 -0.40 -6.87
C LYS A 14 -20.79 0.49 -6.42
N TYR A 15 -20.96 1.22 -5.31
CA TYR A 15 -19.95 2.15 -4.80
C TYR A 15 -18.75 1.46 -4.11
N THR A 16 -18.85 0.18 -3.77
CA THR A 16 -17.67 -0.63 -3.37
C THR A 16 -16.88 -1.15 -4.58
N GLY A 17 -17.34 -0.89 -5.81
CA GLY A 17 -16.59 -1.14 -7.04
C GLY A 17 -16.91 -2.46 -7.76
N PHE A 18 -18.04 -3.10 -7.43
CA PHE A 18 -18.52 -4.32 -8.11
C PHE A 18 -19.54 -4.02 -9.24
N GLY A 19 -19.91 -2.75 -9.42
CA GLY A 19 -20.86 -2.32 -10.45
C GLY A 19 -22.30 -2.75 -10.20
N GLU A 20 -23.09 -2.86 -11.27
CA GLU A 20 -24.54 -3.13 -11.23
C GLU A 20 -24.90 -4.57 -11.66
N ALA A 21 -23.94 -5.34 -12.17
CA ALA A 21 -24.18 -6.68 -12.73
C ALA A 21 -24.79 -7.69 -11.72
N LEU A 22 -24.58 -7.47 -10.42
CA LEU A 22 -25.08 -8.31 -9.34
C LEU A 22 -26.51 -7.97 -8.89
N GLU A 23 -27.17 -6.95 -9.45
CA GLU A 23 -28.48 -6.48 -8.98
C GLU A 23 -29.56 -7.58 -9.02
N ASN A 24 -29.63 -8.34 -10.11
CA ASN A 24 -30.61 -9.41 -10.27
C ASN A 24 -30.35 -10.58 -9.30
N GLU A 25 -29.11 -11.04 -9.18
CA GLU A 25 -28.78 -12.13 -8.25
C GLU A 25 -29.01 -11.70 -6.80
N LEU A 26 -28.61 -10.48 -6.41
CA LEU A 26 -28.92 -9.91 -5.09
C LEU A 26 -30.43 -9.99 -4.80
N LYS A 27 -31.26 -9.56 -5.76
CA LYS A 27 -32.71 -9.56 -5.63
C LYS A 27 -33.26 -10.96 -5.41
N GLU A 28 -32.81 -11.93 -6.20
CA GLU A 28 -33.22 -13.33 -6.08
C GLU A 28 -32.82 -13.93 -4.72
N LYS A 29 -31.56 -13.74 -4.27
CA LYS A 29 -31.11 -14.24 -2.96
C LYS A 29 -31.89 -13.61 -1.80
N MET A 30 -32.15 -12.30 -1.85
CA MET A 30 -32.96 -11.61 -0.84
C MET A 30 -34.45 -12.02 -0.86
N GLN A 31 -34.97 -12.46 -2.01
CA GLN A 31 -36.32 -13.03 -2.12
C GLN A 31 -36.42 -14.45 -1.56
N GLN A 32 -35.33 -15.24 -1.61
CA GLN A 32 -35.26 -16.59 -1.01
C GLN A 32 -35.25 -16.57 0.54
N GLN A 33 -35.04 -15.40 1.16
CA GLN A 33 -35.07 -15.17 2.61
C GLN A 33 -34.12 -16.06 3.45
N THR A 34 -33.01 -16.56 2.88
CA THR A 34 -32.00 -17.34 3.62
C THR A 34 -31.29 -16.50 4.69
N SER A 35 -30.80 -17.11 5.77
CA SER A 35 -30.11 -16.40 6.85
C SER A 35 -28.79 -15.76 6.40
N SER A 36 -28.14 -16.33 5.40
CA SER A 36 -26.97 -15.77 4.70
C SER A 36 -26.93 -16.21 3.24
N PHE A 37 -26.17 -15.48 2.43
CA PHE A 37 -25.84 -15.86 1.06
C PHE A 37 -24.54 -15.16 0.62
N THR A 38 -23.99 -15.59 -0.50
CA THR A 38 -22.87 -14.93 -1.17
C THR A 38 -23.24 -14.55 -2.61
N LEU A 39 -22.51 -13.57 -3.15
CA LEU A 39 -22.48 -13.21 -4.57
C LEU A 39 -21.01 -13.21 -5.03
N ASN A 40 -20.74 -13.60 -6.27
CA ASN A 40 -19.37 -13.67 -6.80
C ASN A 40 -19.16 -12.63 -7.92
N HIS A 41 -17.97 -12.05 -8.00
CA HIS A 41 -17.60 -11.07 -9.02
C HIS A 41 -16.14 -11.22 -9.46
N ASP A 42 -15.90 -11.31 -10.76
CA ASP A 42 -14.57 -11.48 -11.33
C ASP A 42 -14.05 -10.15 -11.91
N ALA A 43 -12.94 -9.65 -11.37
CA ALA A 43 -12.27 -8.45 -11.86
C ALA A 43 -10.94 -8.81 -12.55
N HIS A 44 -10.69 -8.24 -13.72
CA HIS A 44 -9.47 -8.47 -14.50
C HIS A 44 -8.60 -7.21 -14.47
N TYR A 45 -7.31 -7.36 -14.14
CA TYR A 45 -6.36 -6.25 -14.03
C TYR A 45 -5.08 -6.56 -14.81
N GLY A 46 -5.09 -6.24 -16.10
CA GLY A 46 -4.05 -6.71 -17.01
C GLY A 46 -4.19 -8.22 -17.20
N ASN A 47 -3.16 -8.98 -16.81
CA ASN A 47 -3.19 -10.44 -16.84
C ASN A 47 -3.65 -11.05 -15.49
N ASP A 48 -3.75 -10.25 -14.42
CA ASP A 48 -4.18 -10.74 -13.11
C ASP A 48 -5.70 -10.88 -13.04
N ILE A 49 -6.16 -11.94 -12.36
CA ILE A 49 -7.58 -12.20 -12.10
C ILE A 49 -7.82 -12.12 -10.60
N ALA A 50 -8.78 -11.28 -10.19
CA ALA A 50 -9.20 -11.12 -8.81
C ALA A 50 -10.67 -11.54 -8.66
N VAL A 51 -10.89 -12.69 -8.03
CA VAL A 51 -12.24 -13.23 -7.77
C VAL A 51 -12.70 -12.75 -6.39
N ALA A 52 -13.83 -12.05 -6.34
CA ALA A 52 -14.42 -11.55 -5.11
C ALA A 52 -15.69 -12.32 -4.72
N THR A 53 -15.72 -12.87 -3.50
CA THR A 53 -16.91 -13.45 -2.89
C THR A 53 -17.45 -12.50 -1.81
N LEU A 54 -18.58 -11.86 -2.11
CA LEU A 54 -19.27 -10.90 -1.25
C LEU A 54 -20.19 -11.65 -0.28
N ASN A 55 -20.07 -11.38 1.02
CA ASN A 55 -20.79 -12.08 2.09
C ASN A 55 -21.95 -11.25 2.66
N PHE A 56 -23.16 -11.77 2.58
CA PHE A 56 -24.37 -11.15 3.09
C PHE A 56 -24.98 -11.98 4.22
N LYS A 57 -25.45 -11.32 5.29
CA LYS A 57 -26.19 -11.96 6.39
C LYS A 57 -27.49 -11.19 6.66
N LYS A 58 -28.58 -11.91 6.90
CA LYS A 58 -29.80 -11.36 7.49
C LYS A 58 -29.56 -10.99 8.96
N SER A 59 -30.22 -9.93 9.41
CA SER A 59 -30.33 -9.57 10.82
C SER A 59 -31.14 -10.63 11.58
N ASP A 60 -30.66 -11.02 12.76
CA ASP A 60 -31.43 -11.88 13.67
C ASP A 60 -32.56 -11.10 14.39
N GLN A 61 -32.64 -9.77 14.19
CA GLN A 61 -33.56 -8.84 14.86
C GLN A 61 -34.51 -8.10 13.90
N SER A 62 -34.36 -8.27 12.57
CA SER A 62 -35.14 -7.54 11.57
C SER A 62 -35.09 -8.21 10.19
N ASP A 63 -35.91 -7.74 9.24
CA ASP A 63 -35.85 -8.18 7.84
C ASP A 63 -34.76 -7.51 6.99
N MET A 64 -33.75 -6.90 7.62
CA MET A 64 -32.62 -6.30 6.91
C MET A 64 -31.50 -7.31 6.66
N TYR A 65 -30.92 -7.27 5.47
CA TYR A 65 -29.64 -7.88 5.10
C TYR A 65 -28.52 -6.84 5.17
N PHE A 66 -27.33 -7.31 5.50
CA PHE A 66 -26.10 -6.51 5.52
C PHE A 66 -25.02 -7.18 4.67
N PHE A 67 -24.37 -6.39 3.80
CA PHE A 67 -23.10 -6.73 3.19
C PHE A 67 -22.00 -6.53 4.24
N ASN A 68 -21.38 -7.62 4.71
CA ASN A 68 -20.50 -7.60 5.89
C ASN A 68 -19.01 -7.63 5.55
N SER A 69 -18.65 -8.34 4.48
CA SER A 69 -17.27 -8.47 4.01
C SER A 69 -17.26 -9.01 2.59
N TYR A 70 -16.13 -8.85 1.90
CA TYR A 70 -15.83 -9.64 0.70
C TYR A 70 -14.44 -10.26 0.84
N LYS A 71 -14.32 -11.53 0.45
CA LYS A 71 -13.04 -12.19 0.28
C LYS A 71 -12.57 -11.97 -1.16
N VAL A 72 -11.31 -11.60 -1.34
CA VAL A 72 -10.65 -11.58 -2.64
C VAL A 72 -9.65 -12.72 -2.69
N ASP A 73 -9.72 -13.53 -3.74
CA ASP A 73 -8.66 -14.41 -4.21
C ASP A 73 -7.99 -13.72 -5.41
N LEU A 74 -6.68 -13.46 -5.32
CA LEU A 74 -5.89 -12.83 -6.37
C LEU A 74 -4.94 -13.86 -7.00
N GLN A 75 -5.26 -14.26 -8.22
CA GLN A 75 -4.41 -15.08 -9.07
C GLN A 75 -3.56 -14.15 -9.96
N LYS A 76 -2.25 -14.16 -9.74
CA LYS A 76 -1.29 -13.43 -10.58
C LYS A 76 -0.81 -14.30 -11.74
N ASP A 77 -0.59 -13.68 -12.90
CA ASP A 77 -0.17 -14.33 -14.16
C ASP A 77 1.03 -15.30 -13.99
N ASN A 78 2.03 -14.88 -13.20
CA ASN A 78 3.27 -15.63 -12.97
C ASN A 78 3.32 -16.37 -11.61
N SER A 79 2.19 -16.50 -10.91
CA SER A 79 2.09 -17.25 -9.65
C SER A 79 1.35 -18.57 -9.84
N LYS A 80 1.70 -19.59 -9.05
CA LYS A 80 0.89 -20.81 -8.89
C LYS A 80 0.02 -20.80 -7.64
N GLU A 81 0.30 -19.87 -6.72
CA GLU A 81 -0.42 -19.69 -5.47
C GLU A 81 -1.26 -18.42 -5.60
N SER A 82 -2.56 -18.52 -5.25
CA SER A 82 -3.39 -17.35 -5.11
C SER A 82 -3.11 -16.66 -3.77
N LEU A 83 -3.25 -15.34 -3.76
CA LEU A 83 -3.18 -14.54 -2.55
C LEU A 83 -4.61 -14.26 -2.08
N GLU A 84 -4.95 -14.67 -0.86
CA GLU A 84 -6.27 -14.43 -0.28
C GLU A 84 -6.25 -13.27 0.73
N GLN A 85 -7.28 -12.42 0.71
CA GLN A 85 -7.52 -11.40 1.74
C GLN A 85 -9.01 -11.12 1.90
N THR A 86 -9.50 -11.03 3.13
CA THR A 86 -10.87 -10.62 3.47
C THR A 86 -10.91 -9.16 3.90
N PHE A 87 -11.74 -8.38 3.20
CA PHE A 87 -12.01 -6.98 3.48
C PHE A 87 -13.40 -6.82 4.12
N TYR A 88 -13.44 -6.17 5.29
CA TYR A 88 -14.68 -5.98 6.04
C TYR A 88 -15.36 -4.66 5.65
N ILE A 89 -16.68 -4.72 5.50
CA ILE A 89 -17.54 -3.61 5.14
C ILE A 89 -18.05 -2.96 6.42
N ASN A 90 -17.78 -1.67 6.56
CA ASN A 90 -18.08 -0.87 7.74
C ASN A 90 -18.95 0.35 7.37
N LYS A 91 -19.49 1.03 8.39
CA LYS A 91 -20.19 2.31 8.22
C LYS A 91 -19.17 3.46 8.06
N GLY A 92 -18.47 3.50 6.93
CA GLY A 92 -17.41 4.48 6.67
C GLY A 92 -16.67 4.24 5.36
N SER A 93 -15.38 4.64 5.33
CA SER A 93 -14.52 4.54 4.14
C SER A 93 -14.09 3.10 3.85
N ASN A 94 -15.00 2.34 3.22
CA ASN A 94 -14.75 0.97 2.78
C ASN A 94 -13.59 0.91 1.78
N ILE A 95 -12.81 -0.18 1.83
CA ILE A 95 -11.92 -0.55 0.74
C ILE A 95 -12.79 -1.02 -0.43
N THR A 96 -12.60 -0.41 -1.59
CA THR A 96 -13.24 -0.82 -2.85
C THR A 96 -12.49 -1.98 -3.51
N MET A 97 -13.10 -2.70 -4.45
CA MET A 97 -12.46 -3.82 -5.14
C MET A 97 -11.12 -3.44 -5.81
N LYS A 98 -11.01 -2.22 -6.37
CA LYS A 98 -9.75 -1.75 -6.96
C LYS A 98 -8.68 -1.42 -5.92
N GLU A 99 -9.08 -0.82 -4.79
CA GLU A 99 -8.18 -0.56 -3.66
C GLU A 99 -7.71 -1.86 -3.00
N ALA A 100 -8.58 -2.88 -2.91
CA ALA A 100 -8.23 -4.22 -2.43
C ALA A 100 -7.15 -4.87 -3.30
N TYR A 101 -7.34 -4.87 -4.62
CA TYR A 101 -6.29 -5.29 -5.56
C TYR A 101 -4.98 -4.51 -5.37
N ASN A 102 -5.06 -3.18 -5.22
CA ASN A 102 -3.87 -2.35 -4.99
C ASN A 102 -3.15 -2.70 -3.67
N LEU A 103 -3.89 -3.00 -2.60
CA LEU A 103 -3.33 -3.47 -1.32
C LEU A 103 -2.67 -4.85 -1.45
N MET A 104 -3.29 -5.78 -2.18
CA MET A 104 -2.78 -7.15 -2.44
C MET A 104 -1.59 -7.17 -3.41
N GLU A 105 -1.43 -6.10 -4.19
CA GLU A 105 -0.22 -5.76 -4.93
C GLU A 105 0.87 -5.11 -4.06
N GLY A 106 0.63 -4.94 -2.75
CA GLY A 106 1.56 -4.37 -1.77
C GLY A 106 1.63 -2.84 -1.76
N ARG A 107 0.80 -2.16 -2.58
CA ARG A 107 0.72 -0.71 -2.63
C ARG A 107 -0.07 -0.17 -1.44
N ALA A 108 0.13 1.10 -1.11
CA ALA A 108 -0.59 1.75 -0.02
C ALA A 108 -1.81 2.54 -0.53
N VAL A 109 -2.90 2.51 0.23
CA VAL A 109 -4.16 3.23 -0.08
C VAL A 109 -4.47 4.21 1.05
N TYR A 110 -4.79 5.45 0.71
CA TYR A 110 -5.18 6.51 1.64
C TYR A 110 -6.69 6.48 1.90
N LYS A 111 -7.09 6.33 3.16
CA LYS A 111 -8.49 6.20 3.59
C LYS A 111 -8.81 7.14 4.76
N ASP A 112 -10.10 7.48 4.85
CA ASP A 112 -10.67 8.22 5.98
C ASP A 112 -11.24 7.21 6.98
N LEU A 113 -10.43 6.84 7.98
CA LEU A 113 -10.78 5.84 8.96
C LEU A 113 -11.51 6.46 10.15
N THR A 114 -12.32 5.67 10.84
CA THR A 114 -13.06 6.11 12.03
C THR A 114 -12.46 5.45 13.28
N SER A 115 -12.17 6.24 14.31
CA SER A 115 -11.70 5.73 15.60
C SER A 115 -12.81 5.04 16.39
N LYS A 116 -12.48 4.37 17.51
CA LYS A 116 -13.48 3.74 18.39
C LYS A 116 -14.43 4.77 19.01
N GLU A 117 -13.97 6.00 19.15
CA GLU A 117 -14.66 7.17 19.67
C GLU A 117 -15.50 7.89 18.58
N GLY A 118 -15.52 7.37 17.35
CA GLY A 118 -16.28 7.93 16.24
C GLY A 118 -15.59 9.07 15.49
N GLN A 119 -14.33 9.39 15.81
CA GLN A 119 -13.59 10.48 15.16
C GLN A 119 -13.03 10.01 13.81
N VAL A 120 -13.27 10.78 12.75
CA VAL A 120 -12.68 10.52 11.42
C VAL A 120 -11.25 11.05 11.40
N TYR A 121 -10.31 10.25 10.91
CA TYR A 121 -8.91 10.59 10.72
C TYR A 121 -8.37 9.96 9.43
N ASN A 122 -7.45 10.65 8.76
CA ASN A 122 -6.86 10.11 7.53
C ASN A 122 -5.66 9.21 7.85
N SER A 123 -5.52 8.11 7.09
CA SER A 123 -4.43 7.16 7.23
C SER A 123 -4.10 6.49 5.89
N TRP A 124 -2.82 6.26 5.63
CA TRP A 124 -2.43 5.29 4.61
C TRP A 124 -2.52 3.88 5.20
N VAL A 125 -3.06 2.95 4.43
CA VAL A 125 -3.24 1.54 4.75
C VAL A 125 -2.38 0.71 3.80
N GLN A 126 -1.70 -0.32 4.29
CA GLN A 126 -0.87 -1.22 3.49
C GLN A 126 -0.88 -2.62 4.09
N ILE A 127 -0.89 -3.68 3.28
CA ILE A 127 -0.77 -5.06 3.78
C ILE A 127 0.65 -5.33 4.29
N ASP A 128 0.75 -5.99 5.45
CA ASP A 128 1.97 -6.63 5.95
C ASP A 128 1.95 -8.13 5.65
N PHE A 129 2.57 -8.54 4.55
CA PHE A 129 2.65 -9.95 4.15
C PHE A 129 3.44 -10.86 5.10
N LYS A 130 4.01 -10.32 6.19
CA LYS A 130 4.79 -11.09 7.18
C LYS A 130 3.97 -11.49 8.40
N GLU A 131 2.83 -10.85 8.64
CA GLU A 131 1.96 -11.10 9.79
C GLU A 131 0.52 -11.37 9.32
N SER A 132 0.02 -12.57 9.58
CA SER A 132 -1.38 -12.93 9.38
C SER A 132 -2.06 -13.24 10.72
N ASP A 133 -3.38 -13.06 10.76
CA ASP A 133 -4.21 -13.45 11.91
C ASP A 133 -4.55 -14.96 11.88
N THR A 134 -5.26 -15.42 12.92
CA THR A 134 -5.68 -16.82 13.06
C THR A 134 -6.68 -17.30 11.99
N SER A 135 -7.23 -16.38 11.19
CA SER A 135 -8.10 -16.66 10.05
C SER A 135 -7.38 -16.57 8.72
N GLY A 136 -6.05 -16.41 8.72
CA GLY A 136 -5.20 -16.30 7.53
C GLY A 136 -5.19 -14.91 6.90
N ASN A 137 -5.88 -13.92 7.48
CA ASN A 137 -5.96 -12.59 6.91
C ASN A 137 -4.67 -11.81 7.22
N PHE A 138 -4.05 -11.18 6.23
CA PHE A 138 -2.86 -10.39 6.47
C PHE A 138 -3.19 -9.10 7.22
N LYS A 139 -2.29 -8.73 8.13
CA LYS A 139 -2.39 -7.51 8.93
C LYS A 139 -2.30 -6.27 8.06
N LEU A 140 -3.08 -5.24 8.41
CA LEU A 140 -3.04 -3.93 7.76
C LEU A 140 -2.24 -2.94 8.61
N ASN A 141 -1.07 -2.54 8.12
CA ASN A 141 -0.30 -1.44 8.70
C ASN A 141 -0.96 -0.10 8.38
N GLN A 142 -0.96 0.80 9.36
CA GLN A 142 -1.57 2.13 9.25
C GLN A 142 -0.54 3.24 9.48
N TYR A 143 -0.45 4.18 8.55
CA TYR A 143 0.38 5.38 8.65
C TYR A 143 -0.53 6.61 8.72
N HIS A 144 -1.02 6.88 9.93
CA HIS A 144 -1.88 8.03 10.25
C HIS A 144 -1.16 9.36 10.00
N GLN A 145 -1.88 10.48 9.94
CA GLN A 145 -1.31 11.84 9.73
C GLN A 145 -0.03 12.15 10.54
N ASN A 146 0.00 11.83 11.84
CA ASN A 146 1.16 12.08 12.72
C ASN A 146 2.40 11.21 12.40
N TYR A 147 2.30 10.26 11.46
CA TYR A 147 3.43 9.50 10.97
C TYR A 147 4.34 10.40 10.12
N GLY A 148 3.79 11.45 9.50
CA GLY A 148 4.56 12.43 8.73
C GLY A 148 5.01 11.91 7.36
N TYR A 149 4.17 11.10 6.70
CA TYR A 149 4.24 10.96 5.24
C TYR A 149 3.30 11.97 4.61
N ASP A 150 3.85 12.84 3.77
CA ASP A 150 3.09 13.76 2.95
C ASP A 150 3.36 13.44 1.47
N LEU A 151 2.31 13.12 0.71
CA LEU A 151 2.42 12.70 -0.69
C LEU A 151 2.86 13.84 -1.58
N GLU A 152 2.36 15.06 -1.34
CA GLU A 152 2.69 16.24 -2.14
C GLU A 152 4.17 16.61 -2.00
N SER A 153 4.68 16.64 -0.77
CA SER A 153 6.10 16.82 -0.45
C SER A 153 6.98 15.63 -0.84
N ALA A 154 6.40 14.46 -1.13
CA ALA A 154 7.13 13.35 -1.73
C ALA A 154 7.26 13.55 -3.24
N LEU A 155 6.17 13.89 -3.92
CA LEU A 155 6.11 14.16 -5.36
C LEU A 155 6.98 15.36 -5.76
N SER A 156 6.97 16.46 -4.99
CA SER A 156 7.71 17.69 -5.30
C SER A 156 9.24 17.55 -5.28
N LYS A 157 9.77 16.40 -4.82
CA LYS A 157 11.20 16.05 -4.88
C LYS A 157 11.62 15.50 -6.25
N HIS A 158 10.68 15.31 -7.17
CA HIS A 158 10.89 14.70 -8.48
C HIS A 158 10.48 15.67 -9.60
N PRO A 159 11.17 15.63 -10.77
CA PRO A 159 10.90 16.53 -11.89
C PRO A 159 9.69 16.04 -12.71
N ILE A 160 8.51 15.99 -12.08
CA ILE A 160 7.27 15.47 -12.66
C ILE A 160 6.45 16.61 -13.28
N LYS A 161 6.24 16.55 -14.59
CA LYS A 161 5.58 17.59 -15.40
C LYS A 161 4.12 17.81 -15.03
N GLU A 162 3.41 16.75 -14.61
CA GLU A 162 2.01 16.85 -14.17
C GLU A 162 1.84 17.75 -12.93
N LEU A 163 2.89 17.98 -12.14
CA LEU A 163 2.83 18.86 -10.96
C LEU A 163 2.74 20.36 -11.32
N GLU A 164 3.10 20.74 -12.54
CA GLU A 164 3.04 22.12 -13.04
C GLU A 164 1.60 22.58 -13.34
N ASN A 165 0.68 21.64 -13.55
CA ASN A 165 -0.73 21.92 -13.80
C ASN A 165 -1.60 21.46 -12.62
N ALA A 166 -2.39 22.37 -12.06
CA ALA A 166 -3.20 22.08 -10.87
C ALA A 166 -4.15 20.89 -11.04
N LYS A 167 -4.77 20.72 -12.23
CA LYS A 167 -5.71 19.62 -12.49
C LYS A 167 -4.97 18.28 -12.63
N PHE A 168 -3.87 18.25 -13.38
CA PHE A 168 -3.08 17.02 -13.56
C PHE A 168 -2.40 16.58 -12.26
N LYS A 169 -1.96 17.54 -11.43
CA LYS A 169 -1.47 17.30 -10.07
C LYS A 169 -2.54 16.66 -9.18
N GLU A 170 -3.76 17.20 -9.19
CA GLU A 170 -4.90 16.64 -8.45
C GLU A 170 -5.21 15.21 -8.90
N ASP A 171 -5.35 14.98 -10.21
CA ASP A 171 -5.63 13.64 -10.77
C ASP A 171 -4.52 12.62 -10.43
N LEU A 172 -3.25 13.05 -10.50
CA LEU A 172 -2.10 12.24 -10.10
C LEU A 172 -2.15 11.89 -8.61
N MET A 173 -2.38 12.88 -7.74
CA MET A 173 -2.49 12.67 -6.30
C MET A 173 -3.66 11.76 -5.94
N ASP A 174 -4.80 11.91 -6.58
CA ASP A 174 -6.00 11.09 -6.31
C ASP A 174 -5.87 9.66 -6.83
N SER A 175 -5.16 9.44 -7.94
CA SER A 175 -4.82 8.09 -8.41
C SER A 175 -3.87 7.39 -7.43
N LEU A 176 -2.85 8.11 -6.95
CA LEU A 176 -1.88 7.61 -5.97
C LEU A 176 -2.50 7.36 -4.59
N LYS A 177 -3.43 8.20 -4.12
CA LYS A 177 -4.22 7.97 -2.90
C LYS A 177 -5.05 6.68 -2.99
N LYS A 178 -5.58 6.33 -4.16
CA LYS A 178 -6.28 5.04 -4.39
C LYS A 178 -5.33 3.85 -4.50
N GLY A 179 -4.02 4.05 -4.33
CA GLY A 179 -2.98 3.03 -4.42
C GLY A 179 -2.67 2.54 -5.84
N ASN A 180 -3.06 3.30 -6.86
CA ASN A 180 -2.74 2.93 -8.24
C ASN A 180 -1.23 3.12 -8.51
N LEU A 181 -0.68 2.23 -9.34
CA LEU A 181 0.57 2.48 -10.03
C LEU A 181 0.29 3.41 -11.22
N GLN A 182 0.64 4.69 -11.09
CA GLN A 182 0.23 5.76 -12.01
C GLN A 182 1.40 6.15 -12.93
N SER A 183 1.15 6.25 -14.24
CA SER A 183 2.14 6.82 -15.16
C SER A 183 2.25 8.33 -14.98
N ALA A 184 3.48 8.85 -14.97
CA ALA A 184 3.81 10.26 -14.86
C ALA A 184 5.02 10.61 -15.76
N THR A 185 5.09 11.86 -16.19
CA THR A 185 6.08 12.36 -17.16
C THR A 185 7.22 13.05 -16.42
N PHE A 186 8.40 12.45 -16.45
CA PHE A 186 9.61 12.98 -15.81
C PHE A 186 10.46 13.77 -16.81
N LEU A 187 11.01 14.90 -16.36
CA LEU A 187 12.02 15.65 -17.09
C LEU A 187 13.42 15.19 -16.65
N GLN A 188 14.12 14.45 -17.52
CA GLN A 188 15.49 13.97 -17.33
C GLN A 188 16.37 14.53 -18.45
N ASP A 189 17.41 15.29 -18.10
CA ASP A 189 18.35 15.93 -19.05
C ASP A 189 17.66 16.71 -20.19
N GLY A 190 16.57 17.41 -19.86
CA GLY A 190 15.77 18.18 -20.81
C GLY A 190 14.85 17.35 -21.71
N LYS A 191 14.75 16.03 -21.49
CA LYS A 191 13.88 15.11 -22.23
C LYS A 191 12.73 14.61 -21.36
N GLU A 192 11.57 14.43 -21.98
CA GLU A 192 10.41 13.81 -21.35
C GLU A 192 10.53 12.27 -21.39
N VAL A 193 10.50 11.64 -20.23
CA VAL A 193 10.55 10.18 -20.06
C VAL A 193 9.35 9.76 -19.22
N LYS A 194 8.60 8.75 -19.67
CA LYS A 194 7.49 8.19 -18.88
C LYS A 194 8.00 7.15 -17.90
N HIS A 195 7.69 7.38 -16.63
CA HIS A 195 7.87 6.41 -15.54
C HIS A 195 6.50 6.06 -14.95
N TYR A 196 6.46 5.00 -14.16
CA TYR A 196 5.32 4.66 -13.29
C TYR A 196 5.69 4.91 -11.84
N ILE A 197 4.76 5.45 -11.06
CA ILE A 197 4.98 5.80 -9.65
C ILE A 197 3.83 5.36 -8.75
N GLU A 198 4.14 5.14 -7.48
CA GLU A 198 3.19 4.76 -6.43
C GLU A 198 3.59 5.39 -5.09
N ALA A 199 2.62 5.56 -4.19
CA ALA A 199 2.86 6.07 -2.85
C ALA A 199 3.62 5.05 -1.99
N ASN A 200 4.67 5.50 -1.28
CA ASN A 200 5.44 4.67 -0.35
C ASN A 200 5.49 5.35 1.05
N PRO A 201 4.41 5.22 1.85
CA PRO A 201 4.34 5.81 3.18
C PRO A 201 5.43 5.27 4.11
N GLN A 202 5.70 3.96 4.08
CA GLN A 202 6.68 3.29 4.94
C GLN A 202 8.07 3.97 4.92
N PHE A 203 8.50 4.43 3.76
CA PHE A 203 9.78 5.12 3.56
C PHE A 203 9.62 6.63 3.29
N LYS A 204 8.42 7.18 3.50
CA LYS A 204 8.06 8.59 3.33
C LYS A 204 8.45 9.20 1.97
N THR A 205 8.24 8.42 0.92
CA THR A 205 8.70 8.70 -0.46
C THR A 205 7.63 8.24 -1.47
N ILE A 206 7.93 8.35 -2.76
CA ILE A 206 7.30 7.51 -3.79
C ILE A 206 8.28 6.39 -4.19
N ASN A 207 7.77 5.30 -4.75
CA ASN A 207 8.58 4.42 -5.61
C ASN A 207 8.42 4.88 -7.08
N ALA A 208 9.43 4.62 -7.90
CA ALA A 208 9.39 4.86 -9.34
C ALA A 208 9.87 3.63 -10.10
N TYR A 209 9.32 3.42 -11.29
CA TYR A 209 9.56 2.26 -12.15
C TYR A 209 9.68 2.71 -13.61
N ASP A 210 10.52 2.02 -14.39
CA ASP A 210 10.67 2.27 -15.82
C ASP A 210 9.49 1.71 -16.65
N GLY A 211 9.56 1.86 -17.98
CA GLY A 211 8.55 1.32 -18.91
C GLY A 211 8.38 -0.20 -18.88
N ASN A 212 9.33 -0.95 -18.30
CA ASN A 212 9.26 -2.40 -18.11
C ASN A 212 8.86 -2.78 -16.68
N LEU A 213 8.35 -1.82 -15.89
CA LEU A 213 8.02 -1.96 -14.48
C LEU A 213 9.20 -2.37 -13.58
N LYS A 214 10.45 -2.12 -14.02
CA LYS A 214 11.63 -2.33 -13.19
C LYS A 214 11.84 -1.12 -12.28
N ARG A 215 12.01 -1.37 -10.98
CA ARG A 215 12.17 -0.32 -9.97
C ARG A 215 13.44 0.50 -10.23
N ILE A 216 13.28 1.83 -10.25
CA ILE A 216 14.36 2.80 -10.35
C ILE A 216 14.83 3.14 -8.94
N ASP A 217 16.07 2.80 -8.58
CA ASP A 217 16.63 3.12 -7.27
C ASP A 217 17.32 4.50 -7.28
N ASN A 218 16.64 5.50 -6.73
CA ASN A 218 17.13 6.87 -6.61
C ASN A 218 18.29 7.05 -5.60
N ARG A 219 18.86 5.96 -5.06
CA ARG A 219 20.02 6.04 -4.15
C ARG A 219 21.35 6.20 -4.90
N GLN A 220 21.53 5.59 -6.07
CA GLN A 220 22.80 5.63 -6.81
C GLN A 220 23.18 7.05 -7.29
N THR A 221 22.18 7.88 -7.65
CA THR A 221 22.39 9.27 -8.09
C THR A 221 22.93 10.22 -7.01
N LYS A 222 23.05 9.78 -5.75
CA LYS A 222 23.81 10.50 -4.70
C LYS A 222 25.27 10.09 -4.60
N GLU A 223 25.60 8.83 -4.89
CA GLU A 223 26.97 8.32 -4.78
C GLU A 223 27.82 8.79 -5.98
N GLU A 224 27.25 8.77 -7.19
CA GLU A 224 27.91 9.28 -8.40
C GLU A 224 28.18 10.79 -8.34
N LYS A 225 27.29 11.57 -7.71
CA LYS A 225 27.51 13.02 -7.49
C LYS A 225 28.45 13.36 -6.33
N GLN A 226 28.88 12.37 -5.54
CA GLN A 226 29.92 12.55 -4.52
C GLN A 226 31.31 12.07 -4.99
N SER A 227 31.38 11.10 -5.91
CA SER A 227 32.66 10.61 -6.46
C SER A 227 33.33 11.61 -7.42
N GLU A 228 32.57 12.40 -8.18
CA GLU A 228 33.13 13.46 -9.05
C GLU A 228 33.70 14.66 -8.26
N GLY A 229 33.32 14.83 -6.98
CA GLY A 229 33.74 15.97 -6.16
C GLY A 229 35.09 15.83 -5.44
N GLN A 230 35.73 14.65 -5.47
CA GLN A 230 36.95 14.35 -4.69
C GLN A 230 38.20 14.04 -5.52
N SER A 231 38.11 14.01 -6.85
CA SER A 231 39.19 13.52 -7.73
C SER A 231 40.26 14.57 -8.12
N THR A 232 40.16 15.82 -7.65
CA THR A 232 41.08 16.92 -8.01
C THR A 232 42.02 17.38 -6.89
N ALA A 233 41.95 16.82 -5.68
CA ALA A 233 42.69 17.30 -4.51
C ALA A 233 43.48 16.21 -3.77
N MET A 234 44.46 15.57 -4.44
CA MET A 234 45.65 14.95 -3.80
C MET A 234 46.68 14.46 -4.84
N LYS A 235 47.51 15.37 -5.36
CA LYS A 235 48.77 15.06 -6.06
C LYS A 235 49.86 16.10 -5.75
N HIS A 236 50.45 16.02 -4.56
CA HIS A 236 51.86 16.37 -4.35
C HIS A 236 52.39 15.81 -3.01
N ASP A 237 53.59 15.22 -3.07
CA ASP A 237 54.52 14.94 -1.96
C ASP A 237 54.09 14.02 -0.77
N ASN A 238 54.96 13.18 -0.19
CA ASN A 238 56.34 12.81 -0.57
C ASN A 238 56.72 11.38 -0.16
N LYS A 239 57.89 10.94 -0.63
CA LYS A 239 58.45 9.58 -0.62
C LYS A 239 59.50 9.40 0.48
N ARG A 240 59.42 8.31 1.27
CA ARG A 240 60.50 7.56 1.99
C ARG A 240 59.82 6.41 2.78
N GLN A 241 60.01 5.13 2.41
CA GLN A 241 61.01 4.17 2.94
C GLN A 241 60.96 3.99 4.48
N SER A 242 60.96 2.78 5.06
CA SER A 242 61.18 1.41 4.54
C SER A 242 60.90 0.33 5.60
N GLN A 243 60.43 -0.88 5.22
CA GLN A 243 60.57 -2.22 5.89
C GLN A 243 60.16 -2.33 7.40
N SER A 244 59.64 -3.42 7.97
CA SER A 244 58.98 -4.70 7.59
C SER A 244 58.25 -5.20 8.88
N SER A 245 57.63 -6.37 9.05
CA SER A 245 57.41 -7.61 8.26
C SER A 245 56.24 -8.40 8.87
N ASP A 246 55.69 -9.36 8.12
CA ASP A 246 55.09 -10.65 8.53
C ASP A 246 53.88 -10.73 9.51
N ASP A 247 52.78 -11.21 8.92
CA ASP A 247 52.03 -12.45 9.27
C ASP A 247 50.75 -12.45 10.17
N ASP A 248 49.86 -13.35 9.74
CA ASP A 248 48.56 -13.88 10.20
C ASP A 248 47.62 -13.18 11.24
N GLY A 249 46.31 -13.42 11.06
CA GLY A 249 45.21 -12.96 11.94
C GLY A 249 44.91 -13.91 13.12
N PRO A 250 43.65 -14.04 13.63
CA PRO A 250 42.41 -13.34 13.26
C PRO A 250 41.53 -12.89 14.48
N ALA A 251 40.26 -12.53 14.18
CA ALA A 251 39.05 -12.57 15.05
C ALA A 251 38.73 -11.48 16.10
N ALA A 252 37.53 -10.89 15.92
CA ALA A 252 36.47 -10.43 16.87
C ALA A 252 36.82 -9.79 18.25
N PRO A 253 36.00 -8.82 18.73
CA PRO A 253 34.89 -9.22 19.61
C PRO A 253 33.59 -8.38 19.55
N GLN A 254 32.57 -8.89 20.25
CA GLN A 254 31.20 -8.35 20.37
C GLN A 254 31.01 -7.33 21.52
N GLU A 255 29.84 -6.67 21.47
CA GLU A 255 29.08 -5.93 22.50
C GLU A 255 29.68 -5.63 23.90
N ALA A 256 29.46 -4.38 24.35
CA ALA A 256 29.44 -4.02 25.77
C ALA A 256 28.16 -3.24 26.14
N LYS A 257 27.16 -3.92 26.74
CA LYS A 257 26.01 -3.26 27.37
C LYS A 257 26.35 -2.86 28.82
N LYS A 258 26.17 -1.59 29.18
CA LYS A 258 26.11 -1.13 30.58
C LYS A 258 24.74 -0.52 30.89
N ARG A 259 24.01 -1.09 31.85
CA ARG A 259 22.87 -0.45 32.52
C ARG A 259 23.03 -0.49 34.04
N LYS A 260 23.25 0.70 34.62
CA LYS A 260 22.80 1.14 35.95
C LYS A 260 21.26 0.99 36.04
N LYS A 261 20.56 0.91 37.18
CA LYS A 261 20.81 0.80 38.64
C LYS A 261 19.44 0.46 39.25
N LYS A 262 19.33 -0.12 40.45
CA LYS A 262 18.32 0.32 41.44
C LYS A 262 18.66 -0.16 42.85
N GLN A 263 18.29 0.68 43.82
CA GLN A 263 18.43 0.47 45.27
C GLN A 263 17.06 0.06 45.83
N SER A 264 17.07 -0.68 46.94
CA SER A 264 16.01 -0.64 47.96
C SER A 264 16.60 -1.01 49.32
N ASN A 265 16.46 -0.10 50.28
CA ASN A 265 16.73 -0.34 51.71
C ASN A 265 15.46 -0.87 52.37
N SER A 266 15.62 -1.73 53.38
CA SER A 266 14.78 -1.72 54.59
C SER A 266 15.42 -2.56 55.71
N MET A 267 15.85 -1.89 56.77
CA MET A 267 15.28 -2.15 58.09
C MET A 267 14.13 -1.16 58.28
#